data_AF-A0AAD3U040-F1
#
_entry.id   AF-A0AAD3U040-F1
#
_cell.length_a   1.000
_cell.length_b   1.000
_cell.length_c   1.000
_cell.angle_alpha   90.00
_cell.angle_beta   90.00
_cell.angle_gamma   90.00
#
_symmetry.space_group_name_H-M   'P 1'
#
loop_
_entity.id
_entity.type
_entity.pdbx_description
1 polymer ?
#
loop_
_entity_poly.entity_id
_entity_poly.type
_entity_poly.pdbx_seq_one_letter_code
_entity_poly.pdbx_strand_id
1 'polypeptide(L)'
;MVSPKSVPPPTVEGFWATIEAAWAVIDDTGMRAQLLTSPTDDLVWHLDCHQNQLIFELENILAHYTSEQLRIWEGHLFDATMALRSQEHCEFLGSGKEFFGTAGWVVLCGRDFYALVVACPEWGGVHGRPIHLHRIAKDIRSERRREAMQA
;
A
#
# COMPACT_ATOMS: atom_id res chain seq x y z
N MET A 1 32.80 -14.14 5.35
CA MET A 1 31.51 -13.80 4.70
C MET A 1 30.47 -13.73 5.81
N VAL A 2 29.95 -12.53 6.10
CA VAL A 2 28.88 -12.38 7.09
C VAL A 2 27.61 -12.83 6.39
N SER A 3 27.02 -13.95 6.80
CA SER A 3 25.67 -14.32 6.33
C SER A 3 24.77 -13.11 6.56
N PRO A 4 24.07 -12.60 5.53
CA PRO A 4 23.14 -11.50 5.72
C PRO A 4 22.20 -11.92 6.84
N LYS A 5 22.18 -11.15 7.93
CA LYS A 5 21.27 -11.39 9.06
C LYS A 5 19.89 -11.57 8.45
N SER A 6 19.30 -12.75 8.61
CA SER A 6 17.98 -13.05 8.06
C SER A 6 17.01 -12.06 8.68
N VAL A 7 16.57 -11.09 7.91
CA VAL A 7 15.49 -10.20 8.33
C VAL A 7 14.28 -11.11 8.57
N PRO A 8 13.61 -11.01 9.72
CA PRO A 8 12.47 -11.86 10.02
C PRO A 8 11.35 -11.67 8.98
N PRO A 9 10.46 -12.67 8.81
CA PRO A 9 9.28 -12.53 7.96
C PRO A 9 8.45 -11.31 8.37
N PRO A 10 7.91 -10.53 7.43
CA PRO A 10 7.09 -9.37 7.76
C PRO A 10 5.81 -9.80 8.49
N THR A 11 5.63 -9.31 9.71
CA THR A 11 4.38 -9.41 10.46
C THR A 11 3.36 -8.40 9.90
N VAL A 12 2.09 -8.47 10.35
CA VAL A 12 1.09 -7.44 10.03
C VAL A 12 1.56 -6.05 10.48
N GLU A 13 2.19 -5.96 11.65
CA GLU A 13 2.79 -4.70 12.12
C GLU A 13 3.95 -4.25 11.23
N GLY A 14 4.79 -5.19 10.78
CA GLY A 14 5.86 -4.91 9.84
C GLY A 14 5.36 -4.45 8.47
N PHE A 15 4.22 -4.96 8.00
CA PHE A 15 3.55 -4.50 6.80
C PHE A 15 3.18 -3.02 6.91
N TRP A 16 2.46 -2.63 7.97
CA TRP A 16 2.09 -1.23 8.19
C TRP A 16 3.32 -0.34 8.41
N ALA A 17 4.31 -0.80 9.17
CA ALA A 17 5.56 -0.07 9.36
C ALA A 17 6.31 0.19 8.05
N THR A 18 6.20 -0.71 7.06
CA THR A 18 6.77 -0.52 5.72
C THR A 18 6.10 0.66 5.01
N ILE A 19 4.77 0.75 5.07
CA ILE A 19 3.99 1.86 4.47
C ILE A 19 4.29 3.18 5.18
N GLU A 20 4.33 3.18 6.52
CA GLU A 20 4.66 4.38 7.29
C GLU A 20 6.09 4.87 7.05
N ALA A 21 7.04 3.95 6.88
CA ALA A 21 8.42 4.30 6.54
C ALA A 21 8.51 4.95 5.14
N ALA A 22 7.73 4.48 4.17
CA ALA A 22 7.68 5.09 2.85
C ALA A 22 7.07 6.50 2.86
N TRP A 23 6.07 6.74 3.71
CA TRP A 23 5.52 8.09 3.89
C TRP A 23 6.44 9.03 4.67
N ALA A 24 7.24 8.51 5.60
CA ALA A 24 8.10 9.34 6.45
C ALA A 24 9.15 10.16 5.68
N VAL A 25 9.41 9.81 4.42
CA VAL A 25 10.33 10.53 3.53
C VAL A 25 9.63 11.48 2.55
N ILE A 26 8.29 11.47 2.54
CA ILE A 26 7.47 12.31 1.67
C ILE A 26 6.99 13.51 2.49
N ASP A 27 7.30 14.72 2.01
CA ASP A 27 6.66 15.93 2.53
C ASP A 27 5.28 16.07 1.91
N ASP A 28 4.27 15.59 2.64
CA ASP A 28 2.86 15.73 2.30
C ASP A 28 2.26 17.02 2.87
N THR A 29 3.06 17.92 3.45
CA THR A 29 2.62 19.17 4.09
C THR A 29 1.50 18.95 5.14
N GLY A 30 1.49 17.78 5.80
CA GLY A 30 0.48 17.41 6.79
C GLY A 30 -0.87 16.98 6.21
N MET A 31 -0.98 16.78 4.90
CA MET A 31 -2.22 16.36 4.25
C MET A 31 -2.74 15.02 4.77
N ARG A 32 -1.86 14.04 5.03
CA ARG A 32 -2.25 12.73 5.58
C ARG A 32 -2.77 12.83 7.01
N ALA A 33 -2.22 13.75 7.81
CA ALA A 33 -2.77 14.03 9.13
C ALA A 33 -4.15 14.70 9.04
N GLN A 34 -4.35 15.63 8.10
CA GLN A 34 -5.66 16.24 7.84
C GLN A 34 -6.68 15.19 7.38
N LEU A 35 -6.24 14.21 6.60
CA LEU A 35 -7.08 13.11 6.10
C LEU A 35 -7.69 12.31 7.25
N LEU A 36 -7.02 12.18 8.39
CA LEU A 36 -7.56 11.47 9.56
C LEU A 36 -8.68 12.25 10.28
N THR A 37 -8.82 13.54 10.01
CA THR A 37 -9.77 14.42 10.69
C THR A 37 -10.93 14.88 9.81
N SER A 38 -10.68 15.06 8.51
CA SER A 38 -11.68 15.53 7.54
C SER A 38 -11.29 15.11 6.12
N PRO A 39 -11.51 13.84 5.74
CA PRO A 39 -11.25 13.41 4.36
C PRO A 39 -12.11 14.19 3.35
N THR A 40 -11.49 14.74 2.32
CA THR A 40 -12.22 15.37 1.20
C THR A 40 -11.64 14.89 -0.11
N ASP A 41 -12.44 14.92 -1.18
CA ASP A 41 -11.98 14.53 -2.52
C ASP A 41 -10.75 15.34 -2.94
N ASP A 42 -10.75 16.64 -2.64
CA ASP A 42 -9.60 17.52 -2.90
C ASP A 42 -8.34 17.08 -2.14
N LEU A 43 -8.47 16.71 -0.87
CA LEU A 43 -7.33 16.29 -0.05
C LEU A 43 -6.77 14.95 -0.54
N VAL A 44 -7.64 14.02 -0.90
CA VAL A 44 -7.24 12.73 -1.45
C VAL A 44 -6.59 12.90 -2.83
N TRP A 45 -7.13 13.78 -3.68
CA TRP A 45 -6.54 14.13 -4.96
C TRP A 45 -5.15 14.77 -4.80
N HIS A 46 -4.95 15.61 -3.80
CA HIS A 46 -3.63 16.18 -3.52
C HIS A 46 -2.66 15.13 -2.99
N LEU A 47 -3.10 14.20 -2.15
CA LEU A 47 -2.28 13.05 -1.72
C LEU A 47 -1.94 12.11 -2.88
N ASP A 48 -2.83 11.94 -3.86
CA ASP A 48 -2.61 11.15 -5.08
C ASP A 48 -1.40 11.66 -5.89
N CYS A 49 -1.08 12.96 -5.81
CA CYS A 49 0.10 13.51 -6.45
C CYS A 49 1.42 12.94 -5.88
N HIS A 50 1.39 12.44 -4.64
CA HIS A 50 2.52 11.75 -4.00
C HIS A 50 2.57 10.25 -4.30
N GLN A 51 1.56 9.70 -4.99
CA GLN A 51 1.45 8.26 -5.22
C GLN A 51 2.69 7.66 -5.86
N ASN A 52 3.24 8.28 -6.90
CA ASN A 52 4.44 7.78 -7.58
C ASN A 52 5.67 7.77 -6.66
N GLN A 53 5.79 8.80 -5.80
CA GLN A 53 6.87 8.88 -4.83
C GLN A 53 6.70 7.81 -3.75
N LEU A 54 5.48 7.60 -3.26
CA LEU A 54 5.18 6.52 -2.31
C LEU A 54 5.51 5.14 -2.87
N ILE A 55 5.13 4.88 -4.12
CA ILE A 55 5.46 3.63 -4.81
C ILE A 55 6.98 3.45 -4.91
N PHE A 56 7.70 4.49 -5.32
CA PHE A 56 9.16 4.48 -5.43
C PHE A 56 9.83 4.17 -4.08
N GLU A 57 9.36 4.78 -2.98
CA GLU A 57 9.95 4.55 -1.67
C GLU A 57 9.59 3.17 -1.09
N LEU A 58 8.39 2.68 -1.38
CA LEU A 58 8.03 1.28 -1.10
C LEU A 58 8.93 0.33 -1.88
N GLU A 59 9.21 0.59 -3.16
CA GLU A 59 10.14 -0.22 -3.96
C GLU A 59 11.54 -0.24 -3.34
N ASN A 60 12.06 0.90 -2.88
CA ASN A 60 13.36 0.98 -2.20
C ASN A 60 13.40 0.14 -0.93
N ILE A 61 12.37 0.22 -0.08
CA ILE A 61 12.31 -0.56 1.16
C ILE A 61 12.18 -2.05 0.86
N LEU A 62 11.26 -2.41 -0.04
CA LEU A 62 10.98 -3.80 -0.42
C LEU A 62 12.13 -4.44 -1.21
N ALA A 63 13.01 -3.65 -1.85
CA ALA A 63 14.21 -4.14 -2.51
C ALA A 63 15.18 -4.86 -1.56
N HIS A 64 15.04 -4.68 -0.25
CA HIS A 64 15.83 -5.42 0.75
C HIS A 64 15.18 -6.72 1.22
N TYR A 65 13.93 -7.00 0.81
CA TYR A 65 13.21 -8.19 1.22
C TYR A 65 13.62 -9.39 0.35
N THR A 66 13.63 -10.59 0.92
CA THR A 66 13.73 -11.84 0.15
C THR A 66 12.44 -12.13 -0.62
N SER A 67 12.48 -13.03 -1.60
CA SER A 67 11.28 -13.43 -2.35
C SER A 67 10.16 -13.99 -1.47
N GLU A 68 10.52 -14.67 -0.37
CA GLU A 68 9.56 -15.19 0.61
C GLU A 68 8.93 -14.05 1.42
N GLN A 69 9.73 -13.11 1.90
CA GLN A 69 9.23 -11.92 2.61
C GLN A 69 8.31 -11.08 1.73
N LEU A 70 8.65 -10.89 0.45
CA LEU A 70 7.79 -10.20 -0.51
C LEU A 70 6.43 -10.91 -0.68
N ARG A 71 6.42 -12.24 -0.74
CA ARG A 71 5.16 -13.01 -0.82
C ARG A 71 4.30 -12.82 0.44
N ILE A 72 4.92 -12.81 1.61
CA ILE A 72 4.21 -12.59 2.88
C ILE A 72 3.65 -11.16 2.95
N TRP A 73 4.44 -10.17 2.54
CA TRP A 73 4.01 -8.77 2.48
C TRP A 73 2.84 -8.58 1.51
N GLU A 74 2.89 -9.19 0.32
CA GLU A 74 1.77 -9.22 -0.64
C GLU A 74 0.51 -9.86 -0.05
N GLY A 75 0.67 -10.90 0.78
CA GLY A 75 -0.43 -11.54 1.50
C GLY A 75 -1.16 -10.55 2.41
N HIS A 76 -0.42 -9.79 3.23
CA HIS A 76 -1.00 -8.76 4.10
C HIS A 76 -1.71 -7.66 3.32
N LEU A 77 -1.13 -7.21 2.20
CA LEU A 77 -1.78 -6.26 1.30
C LEU A 77 -3.10 -6.82 0.74
N PHE A 78 -3.08 -8.06 0.27
CA PHE A 78 -4.26 -8.73 -0.27
C PHE A 78 -5.35 -8.88 0.80
N ASP A 79 -4.99 -9.32 1.99
CA ASP A 79 -5.91 -9.50 3.11
C ASP A 79 -6.55 -8.17 3.54
N ALA A 80 -5.76 -7.09 3.65
CA ALA A 80 -6.26 -5.75 3.95
C ALA A 80 -7.22 -5.25 2.85
N THR A 81 -6.86 -5.46 1.58
CA THR A 81 -7.72 -5.09 0.44
C THR A 81 -9.02 -5.90 0.42
N MET A 82 -8.98 -7.19 0.76
CA MET A 82 -10.17 -8.04 0.81
C MET A 82 -11.05 -7.78 2.03
N ALA A 83 -10.49 -7.34 3.15
CA ALA A 83 -11.27 -6.92 4.32
C ALA A 83 -12.19 -5.74 3.99
N LEU A 84 -11.73 -4.83 3.12
CA LEU A 84 -12.53 -3.74 2.56
C LEU A 84 -13.60 -4.21 1.54
N ARG A 85 -13.73 -5.50 1.25
CA ARG A 85 -14.69 -6.03 0.26
C ARG A 85 -16.00 -6.52 0.88
N SER A 86 -16.18 -6.47 2.19
CA SER A 86 -17.50 -6.74 2.79
C SER A 86 -18.56 -5.85 2.12
N GLN A 87 -19.79 -6.37 1.92
CA GLN A 87 -20.77 -5.85 0.95
C GLN A 87 -21.11 -4.35 1.09
N GLU A 88 -20.88 -3.73 2.24
CA GLU A 88 -21.15 -2.31 2.50
C GLU A 88 -20.06 -1.38 1.91
N HIS A 89 -18.82 -1.84 1.76
CA HIS A 89 -17.72 -1.03 1.24
C HIS A 89 -17.64 -1.04 -0.30
N CYS A 90 -18.19 -2.08 -0.95
CA CYS A 90 -18.08 -2.27 -2.40
C CYS A 90 -18.84 -1.19 -3.21
N GLU A 91 -19.92 -0.63 -2.65
CA GLU A 91 -20.64 0.46 -3.31
C GLU A 91 -19.79 1.74 -3.38
N PHE A 92 -18.99 2.00 -2.34
CA PHE A 92 -18.14 3.19 -2.24
C PHE A 92 -16.79 3.04 -2.94
N LEU A 93 -16.18 1.86 -2.89
CA LEU A 93 -14.84 1.61 -3.46
C LEU A 93 -14.87 1.28 -4.97
N GLY A 94 -16.06 1.12 -5.55
CA GLY A 94 -16.25 0.76 -6.95
C GLY A 94 -16.29 -0.74 -7.20
N SER A 95 -16.64 -1.13 -8.43
CA SER A 95 -16.84 -2.54 -8.79
C SER A 95 -15.62 -3.16 -9.46
N GLY A 96 -15.34 -4.44 -9.19
CA GLY A 96 -14.36 -5.22 -9.94
C GLY A 96 -12.93 -4.69 -9.88
N LYS A 97 -12.45 -4.04 -10.96
CA LYS A 97 -11.07 -3.53 -11.07
C LYS A 97 -10.86 -2.19 -10.35
N GLU A 98 -11.91 -1.38 -10.29
CA GLU A 98 -11.91 -0.09 -9.59
C GLU A 98 -11.72 -0.33 -8.09
N PHE A 99 -12.39 -1.36 -7.56
CA PHE A 99 -12.22 -1.83 -6.18
C PHE A 99 -10.75 -2.01 -5.80
N PHE A 100 -9.97 -2.76 -6.58
CA PHE A 100 -8.56 -3.02 -6.26
C PHE A 100 -7.69 -1.77 -6.35
N GLY A 101 -8.04 -0.82 -7.22
CA GLY A 101 -7.37 0.46 -7.31
C GLY A 101 -7.63 1.31 -6.06
N THR A 102 -8.91 1.51 -5.73
CA THR A 102 -9.36 2.35 -4.62
C THR A 102 -9.01 1.76 -3.26
N ALA A 103 -9.32 0.48 -3.03
CA ALA A 103 -8.99 -0.21 -1.78
C ALA A 103 -7.47 -0.29 -1.56
N GLY A 104 -6.71 -0.48 -2.65
CA GLY A 104 -5.25 -0.41 -2.61
C GLY A 104 -4.76 0.96 -2.15
N TRP A 105 -5.35 2.04 -2.68
CA TRP A 105 -5.02 3.39 -2.25
C TRP A 105 -5.35 3.66 -0.79
N VAL A 106 -6.53 3.24 -0.31
CA VAL A 106 -6.91 3.34 1.12
C VAL A 106 -5.87 2.67 2.02
N VAL A 107 -5.41 1.48 1.65
CA VAL A 107 -4.36 0.77 2.39
C VAL A 107 -3.03 1.55 2.34
N LEU A 108 -2.68 2.12 1.19
CA LEU A 108 -1.44 2.90 1.04
C LEU A 108 -1.43 4.23 1.80
N CYS A 109 -2.58 4.85 2.08
CA CYS A 109 -2.65 6.04 2.92
C CYS A 109 -2.23 5.76 4.38
N GLY A 110 -2.08 4.48 4.76
CA GLY A 110 -1.53 4.08 6.05
C GLY A 110 -2.56 3.45 6.96
N ARG A 111 -2.08 2.95 8.11
CA ARG A 111 -2.88 2.12 9.02
C ARG A 111 -4.08 2.86 9.60
N ASP A 112 -3.89 4.11 9.97
CA ASP A 112 -4.90 4.91 10.66
C ASP A 112 -6.02 5.32 9.71
N PHE A 113 -5.70 5.65 8.46
CA PHE A 113 -6.72 5.95 7.46
C PHE A 113 -7.49 4.68 7.05
N TYR A 114 -6.79 3.56 6.89
CA TYR A 114 -7.44 2.27 6.70
C TYR A 114 -8.42 1.95 7.84
N ALA A 115 -8.02 2.16 9.10
CA ALA A 115 -8.90 1.94 10.25
C ALA A 115 -10.11 2.89 10.25
N LEU A 116 -9.93 4.14 9.84
CA LEU A 116 -11.01 5.11 9.67
C LEU A 116 -12.04 4.62 8.63
N VAL A 117 -11.59 4.18 7.46
CA VAL A 117 -12.48 3.67 6.40
C VAL A 117 -13.19 2.39 6.83
N VAL A 118 -12.53 1.50 7.58
CA VAL A 118 -13.17 0.30 8.15
C VAL A 118 -14.26 0.67 9.16
N ALA A 119 -14.06 1.72 9.96
CA ALA A 119 -15.03 2.17 10.94
C ALA A 119 -16.17 2.99 10.31
N CYS A 120 -15.89 3.66 9.20
CA CYS A 120 -16.81 4.55 8.49
C CYS A 120 -16.67 4.31 6.96
N PRO A 121 -17.39 3.31 6.42
CA PRO A 121 -17.30 2.89 5.02
C PRO A 121 -17.47 4.00 3.97
N GLU A 122 -18.26 5.03 4.28
CA GLU A 122 -18.57 6.15 3.40
C GLU A 122 -17.32 6.96 3.01
N TRP A 123 -16.27 6.93 3.83
CA TRP A 123 -14.99 7.60 3.53
C TRP A 123 -14.13 6.81 2.56
N GLY A 124 -14.48 5.55 2.26
CA GLY A 124 -13.87 4.78 1.18
C GLY A 124 -14.21 5.32 -0.21
N GLY A 125 -15.25 6.14 -0.35
CA GLY A 125 -15.64 6.76 -1.61
C GLY A 125 -14.80 7.98 -2.01
N VAL A 126 -13.87 8.42 -1.17
CA VAL A 126 -13.01 9.59 -1.46
C VAL A 126 -11.84 9.13 -2.33
N HIS A 127 -11.85 9.50 -3.62
CA HIS A 127 -11.08 8.81 -4.65
C HIS A 127 -9.66 9.36 -4.89
N GLY A 128 -8.66 8.46 -4.98
CA GLY A 128 -7.38 8.66 -5.67
C GLY A 128 -7.35 7.89 -7.00
N ARG A 129 -6.26 7.97 -7.79
CA ARG A 129 -6.14 7.21 -9.04
C ARG A 129 -6.02 5.70 -8.74
N PRO A 130 -6.49 4.82 -9.66
CA PRO A 130 -6.34 3.38 -9.48
C PRO A 130 -4.87 2.97 -9.37
N ILE A 131 -4.50 2.28 -8.29
CA ILE A 131 -3.14 1.76 -8.09
C ILE A 131 -3.11 0.26 -8.38
N HIS A 132 -2.24 -0.15 -9.29
CA HIS A 132 -2.00 -1.57 -9.54
C HIS A 132 -0.94 -2.12 -8.58
N LEU A 133 -1.22 -2.12 -7.27
CA LEU A 133 -0.27 -2.51 -6.22
C LEU A 133 0.28 -3.94 -6.34
N HIS A 134 -0.55 -4.87 -6.84
CA HIS A 134 -0.14 -6.25 -7.14
C HIS A 134 0.99 -6.33 -8.17
N ARG A 135 1.34 -5.20 -8.82
CA ARG A 135 2.40 -5.09 -9.79
C ARG A 135 3.75 -4.76 -9.16
N ILE A 136 3.82 -4.07 -8.02
CA ILE A 136 5.10 -3.64 -7.41
C ILE A 136 5.94 -4.84 -6.97
N ALA A 137 5.42 -5.66 -6.04
CA ALA A 137 6.14 -6.83 -5.55
C ALA A 137 6.25 -7.95 -6.61
N LYS A 138 5.31 -8.01 -7.57
CA LYS A 138 5.40 -8.91 -8.73
C LYS A 138 6.50 -8.49 -9.72
N ASP A 139 6.64 -7.20 -10.00
CA ASP A 139 7.63 -6.68 -10.95
C ASP A 139 9.04 -6.83 -10.33
N ILE A 140 9.23 -6.51 -9.04
CA ILE A 140 10.49 -6.77 -8.31
C ILE A 140 10.89 -8.25 -8.38
N ARG A 141 9.95 -9.18 -8.14
CA ARG A 141 10.23 -10.63 -8.26
C ARG A 141 10.56 -11.04 -9.70
N SER A 142 9.92 -10.43 -10.68
CA SER A 142 10.14 -10.71 -12.10
C SER A 142 11.49 -10.18 -12.57
N GLU A 143 11.94 -9.02 -12.08
CA GLU A 143 13.29 -8.46 -12.27
C GLU A 143 14.35 -9.43 -11.74
N ARG A 144 14.23 -9.85 -10.48
CA ARG A 144 15.20 -10.76 -9.84
C ARG A 144 15.27 -12.12 -10.52
N ARG A 145 14.13 -12.62 -11.02
CA ARG A 145 14.11 -13.87 -11.79
C ARG A 145 14.85 -13.73 -13.12
N ARG A 146 14.78 -12.56 -13.77
CA ARG A 146 15.54 -12.27 -15.01
C ARG A 146 17.03 -12.19 -14.71
N GLU A 147 17.43 -11.48 -13.65
CA GLU A 147 18.84 -11.37 -13.23
C GLU A 147 19.45 -12.73 -12.91
N ALA A 148 18.73 -13.58 -12.17
CA ALA A 148 19.18 -14.94 -11.82
C ALA A 148 19.29 -15.90 -13.03
N MET A 149 18.63 -15.61 -14.15
CA MET A 149 18.76 -16.38 -15.39
C MET A 149 19.92 -15.91 -16.28
N GLN A 150 20.49 -14.74 -16.00
CA GLN A 150 21.58 -14.14 -16.79
C GLN A 150 22.96 -14.32 -16.14
N ALA A 151 23.02 -14.77 -14.87
CA ALA A 151 24.23 -15.07 -14.11
C ALA A 151 24.56 -16.56 -14.13
#